data_AF-A0A662FA57-F1
#
_entry.id   AF-A0A662FA57-F1
#
_cell.length_a   1.000
_cell.length_b   1.000
_cell.length_c   1.000
_cell.angle_alpha   90.00
_cell.angle_beta   90.00
_cell.angle_gamma   90.00
#
_symmetry.space_group_name_H-M   'P 1'
#
loop_
_entity.id
_entity.type
_entity.pdbx_description
1 polymer ?
#
loop_
_entity_poly.entity_id
_entity_poly.type
_entity_poly.pdbx_seq_one_letter_code
_entity_poly.pdbx_strand_id
1 'polypeptide(L)'
;MRVVKGCSFTYEHYKQTLLRAVKEGYAVIRALDLLEEEPNDKVLVLTHDIDLSVQKALRMAKIEYDLGLRSTFFVRVSGLYNVFDVENKEALRQMVEWGHEIGLHFPLEFYLREGCDPYDAIRIEKELLETALSIEILGFSLHSTGRLQRMCGDKLPEIRDVLLKAGFRYSRHHLVKRYGLKFVSDSNRYWRDGCLCLHLGAEPRILALIHPFWWDEEDLPIITLIERAIRGNVI
;
A
#
# COMPACT_ATOMS: atom_id res chain seq x y z
N MET A 1 14.77 4.94 -19.67
CA MET A 1 13.38 4.47 -19.43
C MET A 1 12.84 3.91 -20.74
N ARG A 2 12.65 2.59 -20.85
CA ARG A 2 11.81 2.06 -21.93
C ARG A 2 10.37 2.43 -21.56
N VAL A 3 9.87 3.53 -22.11
CA VAL A 3 8.45 3.82 -22.10
C VAL A 3 7.80 2.69 -22.90
N VAL A 4 7.14 1.76 -22.21
CA VAL A 4 6.29 0.81 -22.91
C VAL A 4 5.10 1.60 -23.43
N LYS A 5 4.93 1.60 -24.76
CA LYS A 5 3.79 2.24 -25.44
C LYS A 5 2.48 1.81 -24.73
N GLY A 6 1.75 2.77 -24.16
CA GLY A 6 0.42 2.53 -23.57
C GLY A 6 0.34 2.38 -22.04
N CYS A 7 1.42 2.62 -21.28
CA CYS A 7 1.35 2.72 -19.81
C CYS A 7 1.24 4.19 -19.36
N SER A 8 0.28 4.49 -18.49
CA SER A 8 0.05 5.82 -17.91
C SER A 8 -0.35 5.72 -16.44
N PHE A 9 -0.28 6.83 -15.72
CA PHE A 9 -0.74 6.94 -14.32
C PHE A 9 -2.19 7.43 -14.25
N THR A 10 -3.06 6.80 -15.04
CA THR A 10 -4.50 7.14 -15.08
C THR A 10 -5.34 6.07 -14.40
N TYR A 11 -6.46 6.48 -13.80
CA TYR A 11 -7.44 5.55 -13.23
C TYR A 11 -7.95 4.54 -14.27
N GLU A 12 -8.09 4.96 -15.52
CA GLU A 12 -8.47 4.04 -16.61
C GLU A 12 -7.38 2.98 -16.86
N HIS A 13 -6.10 3.36 -16.91
CA HIS A 13 -5.02 2.37 -17.07
C HIS A 13 -4.95 1.40 -15.88
N TYR A 14 -5.18 1.91 -14.67
CA TYR A 14 -5.26 1.09 -13.46
C TYR A 14 -6.39 0.06 -13.56
N LYS A 15 -7.61 0.53 -13.86
CA LYS A 15 -8.81 -0.30 -14.02
C LYS A 15 -8.61 -1.39 -15.07
N GLN A 16 -8.09 -1.04 -16.25
CA GLN A 16 -7.83 -2.00 -17.32
C GLN A 16 -6.77 -3.04 -16.93
N THR A 17 -5.76 -2.63 -16.14
CA THR A 17 -4.75 -3.56 -15.62
C THR A 17 -5.37 -4.58 -14.67
N LEU A 18 -6.25 -4.16 -13.76
CA LEU A 18 -6.94 -5.07 -12.83
C LEU A 18 -7.92 -6.01 -13.56
N LEU A 19 -8.71 -5.49 -14.50
CA LEU A 19 -9.60 -6.29 -15.35
C LEU A 19 -8.83 -7.37 -16.12
N ARG A 20 -7.65 -7.01 -16.65
CA ARG A 20 -6.77 -7.97 -17.31
C ARG A 20 -6.25 -9.04 -16.34
N ALA A 21 -5.86 -8.67 -15.11
CA ALA A 21 -5.42 -9.64 -14.12
C ALA A 21 -6.51 -10.69 -13.82
N VAL A 22 -7.75 -10.25 -13.61
CA VAL A 22 -8.91 -11.14 -13.42
C VAL A 22 -9.12 -12.04 -14.64
N LYS A 23 -9.10 -11.47 -15.85
CA LYS A 23 -9.25 -12.23 -17.11
C LYS A 23 -8.17 -13.30 -17.29
N GLU A 24 -6.95 -13.05 -16.82
CA GLU A 24 -5.83 -13.99 -16.88
C GLU A 24 -5.80 -15.02 -15.73
N GLY A 25 -6.80 -14.97 -14.85
CA GLY A 25 -7.04 -15.93 -13.78
C GLY A 25 -6.33 -15.62 -12.46
N TYR A 26 -5.86 -14.38 -12.26
CA TYR A 26 -5.29 -13.98 -10.96
C TYR A 26 -6.39 -13.83 -9.91
N ALA A 27 -6.20 -14.42 -8.75
CA ALA A 27 -6.91 -14.02 -7.54
C ALA A 27 -6.33 -12.67 -7.05
N VAL A 28 -7.09 -11.58 -7.20
CA VAL A 28 -6.71 -10.27 -6.66
C VAL A 28 -7.21 -10.16 -5.22
N ILE A 29 -6.28 -10.13 -4.26
CA ILE A 29 -6.59 -10.33 -2.85
C ILE A 29 -5.87 -9.32 -1.94
N ARG A 30 -6.33 -9.26 -0.69
CA ARG A 30 -5.68 -8.53 0.40
C ARG A 30 -4.41 -9.26 0.84
N ALA A 31 -3.52 -8.53 1.49
CA ALA A 31 -2.33 -9.09 2.11
C ALA A 31 -2.68 -10.07 3.25
N LEU A 32 -3.74 -9.79 4.03
CA LEU A 32 -4.24 -10.73 5.03
C LEU A 32 -4.74 -12.05 4.42
N ASP A 33 -5.47 -12.00 3.31
CA ASP A 33 -6.02 -13.20 2.65
C ASP A 33 -4.91 -14.19 2.26
N LEU A 34 -3.73 -13.70 1.86
CA LEU A 34 -2.57 -14.54 1.52
C LEU A 34 -2.04 -15.36 2.71
N LEU A 35 -2.25 -14.90 3.94
CA LEU A 35 -1.84 -15.65 5.14
C LEU A 35 -2.84 -16.71 5.54
N GLU A 36 -4.12 -16.42 5.32
CA GLU A 36 -5.23 -17.25 5.78
C GLU A 36 -5.59 -18.33 4.78
N GLU A 37 -5.37 -18.06 3.49
CA GLU A 37 -5.60 -18.98 2.39
C GLU A 37 -4.26 -19.21 1.68
N GLU A 38 -4.00 -20.43 1.21
CA GLU A 38 -2.96 -20.68 0.20
C GLU A 38 -3.63 -20.57 -1.16
N PRO A 39 -3.67 -19.38 -1.79
CA PRO A 39 -4.46 -19.18 -3.00
C PRO A 39 -3.79 -19.89 -4.17
N ASN A 40 -4.58 -20.15 -5.21
CA ASN A 40 -4.19 -20.76 -6.49
C ASN A 40 -2.81 -20.29 -7.02
N ASP A 41 -2.30 -21.03 -8.01
CA ASP A 41 -1.02 -20.74 -8.65
C ASP A 41 -0.88 -19.29 -9.15
N LYS A 42 -1.99 -18.59 -9.50
CA LYS A 42 -1.98 -17.18 -9.88
C LYS A 42 -2.60 -16.25 -8.84
N VAL A 43 -1.78 -15.42 -8.21
CA VAL A 43 -2.21 -14.47 -7.17
C VAL A 43 -1.61 -13.09 -7.39
N LEU A 44 -2.44 -12.06 -7.21
CA LEU A 44 -2.05 -10.66 -7.18
C LEU A 44 -2.43 -10.08 -5.80
N VAL A 45 -1.44 -9.95 -4.94
CA VAL A 45 -1.59 -9.27 -3.65
C VAL A 45 -1.50 -7.77 -3.90
N LEU A 46 -2.63 -7.08 -3.82
CA LEU A 46 -2.72 -5.67 -4.17
C LEU A 46 -2.61 -4.81 -2.91
N THR A 47 -1.60 -3.96 -2.87
CA THR A 47 -1.30 -3.11 -1.70
C THR A 47 -1.09 -1.66 -2.07
N HIS A 48 -1.45 -0.77 -1.15
CA HIS A 48 -1.33 0.67 -1.32
C HIS A 48 -0.62 1.30 -0.12
N ASP A 49 0.33 2.21 -0.34
CA ASP A 49 0.88 3.06 0.73
C ASP A 49 0.24 4.47 0.63
N ILE A 50 -0.52 4.88 1.66
CA ILE A 50 -1.19 6.19 1.70
C ILE A 50 -0.23 7.24 2.28
N ASP A 51 0.49 7.95 1.40
CA ASP A 51 1.48 8.96 1.81
C ASP A 51 0.93 10.38 1.95
N LEU A 52 0.11 10.82 0.97
CA LEU A 52 -0.26 12.22 0.83
C LEU A 52 -1.76 12.50 0.96
N SER A 53 -2.63 11.55 0.61
CA SER A 53 -4.07 11.83 0.52
C SER A 53 -4.90 10.57 0.70
N VAL A 54 -5.73 10.56 1.75
CA VAL A 54 -6.73 9.50 1.97
C VAL A 54 -7.81 9.56 0.88
N GLN A 55 -8.19 10.74 0.40
CA GLN A 55 -9.21 10.89 -0.65
C GLN A 55 -8.77 10.28 -1.99
N LYS A 56 -7.47 10.39 -2.33
CA LYS A 56 -6.90 9.69 -3.48
C LYS A 56 -6.95 8.17 -3.31
N ALA A 57 -6.67 7.67 -2.10
CA ALA A 57 -6.79 6.26 -1.79
C ALA A 57 -8.24 5.76 -1.87
N LEU A 58 -9.20 6.52 -1.35
CA LEU A 58 -10.63 6.22 -1.43
C LEU A 58 -11.10 6.08 -2.88
N ARG A 59 -10.64 6.96 -3.80
CA ARG A 59 -10.95 6.84 -5.22
C ARG A 59 -10.47 5.52 -5.83
N MET A 60 -9.26 5.07 -5.49
CA MET A 60 -8.72 3.79 -5.98
C MET A 60 -9.45 2.60 -5.35
N ALA A 61 -9.74 2.66 -4.05
CA ALA A 61 -10.55 1.66 -3.36
C ALA A 61 -11.93 1.52 -4.01
N LYS A 62 -12.58 2.63 -4.39
CA LYS A 62 -13.86 2.58 -5.10
C LYS A 62 -13.78 1.86 -6.44
N ILE A 63 -12.73 2.10 -7.22
CA ILE A 63 -12.51 1.40 -8.50
C ILE A 63 -12.40 -0.10 -8.26
N GLU A 64 -11.62 -0.51 -7.25
CA GLU A 64 -11.43 -1.92 -6.93
C GLU A 64 -12.72 -2.58 -6.43
N TYR A 65 -13.45 -1.92 -5.53
CA TYR A 65 -14.75 -2.36 -5.06
C TYR A 65 -15.75 -2.55 -6.22
N ASP A 66 -15.81 -1.60 -7.16
CA ASP A 66 -16.69 -1.67 -8.33
C ASP A 66 -16.33 -2.83 -9.28
N LEU A 67 -15.09 -3.31 -9.22
CA LEU A 67 -14.63 -4.51 -9.92
C LEU A 67 -14.84 -5.80 -9.11
N GLY A 68 -15.41 -5.72 -7.90
CA GLY A 68 -15.57 -6.84 -6.98
C GLY A 68 -14.25 -7.31 -6.37
N LEU A 69 -13.24 -6.44 -6.30
CA LEU A 69 -11.89 -6.76 -5.83
C LEU A 69 -11.66 -6.23 -4.42
N ARG A 70 -10.70 -6.84 -3.71
CA ARG A 70 -10.27 -6.40 -2.38
C ARG A 70 -8.76 -6.27 -2.36
N SER A 71 -8.27 -5.34 -1.54
CA SER A 71 -6.85 -4.98 -1.45
C SER A 71 -6.52 -4.44 -0.06
N THR A 72 -5.25 -4.16 0.20
CA THR A 72 -4.77 -3.62 1.48
C THR A 72 -4.27 -2.19 1.32
N PHE A 73 -4.69 -1.29 2.20
CA PHE A 73 -4.21 0.08 2.26
C PHE A 73 -3.46 0.32 3.57
N PHE A 74 -2.16 0.56 3.47
CA PHE A 74 -1.30 0.91 4.59
C PHE A 74 -1.36 2.42 4.84
N VAL A 75 -1.89 2.81 6.00
CA VAL A 75 -2.11 4.20 6.41
C VAL A 75 -0.91 4.70 7.20
N ARG A 76 -0.33 5.83 6.79
CA ARG A 76 0.72 6.50 7.56
C ARG A 76 0.07 7.45 8.56
N VAL A 77 0.18 7.15 9.85
CA VAL A 77 -0.40 7.99 10.92
C VAL A 77 0.18 9.41 10.89
N SER A 78 1.48 9.52 10.63
CA SER A 78 2.21 10.78 10.40
C SER A 78 2.25 11.20 8.92
N GLY A 79 1.18 10.91 8.18
CA GLY A 79 0.99 11.38 6.80
C GLY A 79 0.92 12.90 6.68
N LEU A 80 0.93 13.44 5.45
CA LEU A 80 0.61 14.86 5.21
C LEU A 80 -0.91 15.14 5.27
N TYR A 81 -1.63 14.35 6.07
CA TYR A 81 -3.06 14.39 6.30
C TYR A 81 -3.31 14.01 7.76
N ASN A 82 -4.46 14.40 8.30
CA ASN A 82 -4.85 14.03 9.66
C ASN A 82 -5.77 12.80 9.63
N VAL A 83 -5.32 11.67 10.18
CA VAL A 83 -6.14 10.44 10.32
C VAL A 83 -7.38 10.68 11.19
N PHE A 84 -7.33 11.62 12.13
CA PHE A 84 -8.45 11.92 13.03
C PHE A 84 -9.45 12.94 12.48
N ASP A 85 -9.17 13.53 11.32
CA ASP A 85 -10.12 14.37 10.62
C ASP A 85 -11.35 13.57 10.17
N VAL A 86 -12.54 14.17 10.24
CA VAL A 86 -13.81 13.46 10.02
C VAL A 86 -13.87 12.89 8.61
N GLU A 87 -13.48 13.66 7.58
CA GLU A 87 -13.53 13.20 6.19
C GLU A 87 -12.58 12.04 5.93
N ASN A 88 -11.38 12.07 6.52
CA ASN A 88 -10.39 11.00 6.38
C ASN A 88 -10.81 9.75 7.16
N LYS A 89 -11.38 9.91 8.36
CA LYS A 89 -11.93 8.77 9.14
C LYS A 89 -13.06 8.09 8.39
N GLU A 90 -14.00 8.86 7.86
CA GLU A 90 -15.13 8.36 7.08
C GLU A 90 -14.64 7.60 5.84
N ALA A 91 -13.68 8.19 5.11
CA ALA A 91 -13.09 7.55 3.94
C ALA A 91 -12.40 6.20 4.28
N LEU A 92 -11.58 6.15 5.33
CA LEU A 92 -10.91 4.92 5.74
C LEU A 92 -11.91 3.85 6.20
N ARG A 93 -12.97 4.24 6.93
CA ARG A 93 -14.05 3.32 7.32
C ARG A 93 -14.83 2.81 6.12
N GLN A 94 -15.11 3.69 5.16
CA GLN A 94 -15.79 3.30 3.93
C GLN A 94 -14.99 2.25 3.15
N MET A 95 -13.66 2.35 3.12
CA MET A 95 -12.79 1.35 2.50
C MET A 95 -12.91 -0.01 3.22
N VAL A 96 -13.00 -0.01 4.56
CA VAL A 96 -13.25 -1.24 5.34
C VAL A 96 -14.62 -1.83 5.01
N GLU A 97 -15.67 -1.01 4.92
CA GLU A 97 -17.03 -1.45 4.56
C GLU A 97 -17.10 -2.08 3.16
N TRP A 98 -16.32 -1.56 2.22
CA TRP A 98 -16.13 -2.16 0.89
C TRP A 98 -15.30 -3.46 0.90
N GLY A 99 -14.81 -3.87 2.08
CA GLY A 99 -14.11 -5.12 2.29
C GLY A 99 -12.59 -5.02 2.11
N HIS A 100 -12.03 -3.83 1.92
CA HIS A 100 -10.58 -3.64 1.91
C HIS A 100 -9.98 -3.80 3.31
N GLU A 101 -8.70 -4.16 3.37
CA GLU A 101 -7.95 -4.19 4.61
C GLU A 101 -7.26 -2.86 4.84
N ILE A 102 -7.24 -2.41 6.10
CA ILE A 102 -6.39 -1.29 6.55
C ILE A 102 -5.21 -1.85 7.34
N GLY A 103 -4.00 -1.45 6.96
CA GLY A 103 -2.76 -1.76 7.66
C GLY A 103 -2.02 -0.49 8.10
N LEU A 104 -0.95 -0.64 8.87
CA LEU A 104 -0.10 0.48 9.30
C LEU A 104 1.07 0.71 8.32
N HIS A 105 1.25 1.94 7.85
CA HIS A 105 2.45 2.36 7.10
C HIS A 105 3.44 3.06 8.04
N PHE A 106 4.34 2.28 8.64
CA PHE A 106 5.17 2.73 9.77
C PHE A 106 6.48 3.42 9.31
N PRO A 107 6.74 4.67 9.72
CA PRO A 107 7.95 5.43 9.37
C PRO A 107 9.08 5.19 10.37
N LEU A 108 9.56 3.95 10.45
CA LEU A 108 10.63 3.51 11.37
C LEU A 108 11.85 4.45 11.36
N GLU A 109 12.20 5.04 10.22
CA GLU A 109 13.38 5.91 10.10
C GLU A 109 13.30 7.16 10.97
N PHE A 110 12.11 7.64 11.30
CA PHE A 110 11.90 8.79 12.18
C PHE A 110 12.28 8.41 13.61
N TYR A 111 11.68 7.33 14.12
CA TYR A 111 11.90 6.84 15.48
C TYR A 111 13.35 6.43 15.74
N LEU A 112 14.01 5.80 14.77
CA LEU A 112 15.43 5.47 14.88
C LEU A 112 16.31 6.71 15.00
N ARG A 113 15.94 7.82 14.34
CA ARG A 113 16.71 9.09 14.42
C ARG A 113 16.50 9.80 15.75
N GLU A 114 15.31 9.71 16.31
CA GLU A 114 14.97 10.27 17.63
C GLU A 114 15.45 9.37 18.78
N GLY A 115 16.03 8.19 18.48
CA GLY A 115 16.50 7.25 19.50
C GLY A 115 15.38 6.55 20.26
N CYS A 116 14.17 6.52 19.69
CA CYS A 116 13.02 5.82 20.28
C CYS A 116 13.17 4.30 20.12
N ASP A 117 12.59 3.56 21.06
CA ASP A 117 12.45 2.11 20.93
C ASP A 117 11.48 1.77 19.78
N PRO A 118 11.89 0.97 18.78
CA PRO A 118 11.04 0.64 17.64
C PRO A 118 9.76 -0.13 17.99
N TYR A 119 9.80 -0.99 19.01
CA TYR A 119 8.65 -1.79 19.44
C TYR A 119 7.58 -0.90 20.06
N ASP A 120 7.97 0.00 20.97
CA ASP A 120 7.02 0.94 21.57
C ASP A 120 6.47 1.92 20.53
N ALA A 121 7.31 2.42 19.62
CA ALA A 121 6.89 3.35 18.59
C ALA A 121 5.81 2.76 17.66
N ILE A 122 6.02 1.54 17.15
CA ILE A 122 5.03 0.91 16.26
C ILE A 122 3.76 0.52 17.01
N ARG A 123 3.88 0.09 18.28
CA ARG A 123 2.73 -0.23 19.13
C ARG A 123 1.85 1.01 19.33
N ILE A 124 2.45 2.16 19.62
CA ILE A 124 1.71 3.42 19.79
C ILE A 124 1.02 3.85 18.49
N GLU A 125 1.71 3.81 17.34
CA GLU A 125 1.06 4.15 16.06
C GLU A 125 -0.06 3.17 15.69
N LYS A 126 0.09 1.88 16.02
CA LYS A 126 -0.97 0.89 15.88
C LYS A 126 -2.18 1.26 16.73
N GLU A 127 -1.98 1.50 18.03
CA GLU A 127 -3.05 1.87 18.97
C GLU A 127 -3.80 3.15 18.53
N LEU A 128 -3.08 4.14 18.01
CA LEU A 128 -3.68 5.37 17.48
C LEU A 128 -4.60 5.09 16.28
N LEU A 129 -4.15 4.28 15.32
CA LEU A 129 -4.92 3.94 14.13
C LEU A 129 -6.13 3.04 14.47
N GLU A 130 -5.95 2.05 15.34
CA GLU A 130 -7.03 1.22 15.87
C GLU A 130 -8.08 2.04 16.60
N THR A 131 -7.66 3.00 17.44
CA THR A 131 -8.56 3.92 18.13
C THR A 131 -9.31 4.82 17.16
N ALA A 132 -8.63 5.35 16.14
CA ALA A 132 -9.25 6.23 15.16
C ALA A 132 -10.37 5.51 14.40
N LEU A 133 -10.15 4.28 13.97
CA LEU A 133 -11.03 3.55 13.07
C LEU A 133 -11.97 2.57 13.77
N SER A 134 -11.67 2.20 15.02
CA SER A 134 -12.37 1.16 15.80
C SER A 134 -12.32 -0.22 15.13
N ILE A 135 -11.16 -0.56 14.57
CA ILE A 135 -10.84 -1.86 13.94
C ILE A 135 -9.52 -2.38 14.49
N GLU A 136 -9.27 -3.68 14.35
CA GLU A 136 -7.96 -4.27 14.64
C GLU A 136 -7.02 -4.09 13.43
N ILE A 137 -5.77 -3.69 13.68
CA ILE A 137 -4.74 -3.54 12.65
C ILE A 137 -3.78 -4.73 12.70
N LEU A 138 -3.88 -5.59 11.69
CA LEU A 138 -3.18 -6.89 11.66
C LEU A 138 -1.87 -6.89 10.87
N GLY A 139 -1.68 -5.91 9.98
CA GLY A 139 -0.54 -5.84 9.07
C GLY A 139 0.16 -4.50 9.10
N PHE A 140 1.46 -4.51 8.79
CA PHE A 140 2.21 -3.28 8.55
C PHE A 140 3.12 -3.32 7.31
N SER A 141 3.43 -2.15 6.77
CA SER A 141 4.48 -1.91 5.79
C SER A 141 5.42 -0.83 6.32
N LEU A 142 6.70 -0.88 5.96
CA LEU A 142 7.66 0.16 6.35
C LEU A 142 7.73 1.24 5.27
N HIS A 143 7.67 2.50 5.69
CA HIS A 143 7.97 3.63 4.83
C HIS A 143 9.47 3.67 4.49
N SER A 144 9.81 4.24 3.33
CA SER A 144 11.21 4.52 2.95
C SER A 144 12.18 3.34 3.11
N THR A 145 11.81 2.12 2.69
CA THR A 145 12.63 0.91 2.86
C THR A 145 14.08 1.05 2.37
N GLY A 146 14.31 1.77 1.26
CA GLY A 146 15.66 2.03 0.76
C GLY A 146 16.50 2.93 1.68
N ARG A 147 15.87 3.85 2.43
CA ARG A 147 16.54 4.65 3.47
C ARG A 147 16.86 3.79 4.69
N LEU A 148 15.90 2.99 5.13
CA LEU A 148 16.10 2.05 6.24
C LEU A 148 17.23 1.05 5.97
N GLN A 149 17.33 0.53 4.74
CA GLN A 149 18.44 -0.36 4.37
C GLN A 149 19.80 0.34 4.52
N ARG A 150 19.91 1.63 4.17
CA ARG A 150 21.14 2.41 4.36
C ARG A 150 21.43 2.71 5.83
N MET A 151 20.40 2.91 6.65
CA MET A 151 20.55 3.23 8.07
C MET A 151 20.88 2.00 8.92
N CYS A 152 20.20 0.88 8.68
CA CYS A 152 20.24 -0.30 9.53
C CYS A 152 21.12 -1.42 8.96
N GLY A 153 21.38 -1.42 7.65
CA GLY A 153 22.10 -2.50 6.98
C GLY A 153 21.50 -3.87 7.29
N ASP A 154 22.34 -4.78 7.74
CA ASP A 154 21.99 -6.17 8.04
C ASP A 154 21.14 -6.34 9.30
N LYS A 155 20.96 -5.30 10.11
CA LYS A 155 20.10 -5.33 11.31
C LYS A 155 18.61 -5.14 10.99
N LEU A 156 18.27 -4.70 9.78
CA LEU A 156 16.87 -4.41 9.41
C LEU A 156 15.93 -5.63 9.54
N PRO A 157 16.33 -6.86 9.17
CA PRO A 157 15.52 -8.05 9.41
C PRO A 157 15.21 -8.27 10.89
N GLU A 158 16.20 -8.16 11.78
CA GLU A 158 16.01 -8.33 13.23
C GLU A 158 15.03 -7.29 13.78
N ILE A 159 15.15 -6.03 13.34
CA ILE A 159 14.22 -4.97 13.73
C ILE A 159 12.81 -5.32 13.27
N ARG A 160 12.63 -5.84 12.04
CA ARG A 160 11.30 -6.25 11.55
C ARG A 160 10.68 -7.37 12.39
N ASP A 161 11.49 -8.32 12.86
CA ASP A 161 11.03 -9.39 13.75
C ASP A 161 10.60 -8.85 15.12
N VAL A 162 11.27 -7.81 15.62
CA VAL A 162 10.85 -7.08 16.82
C VAL A 162 9.51 -6.37 16.58
N LEU A 163 9.37 -5.64 15.47
CA LEU A 163 8.13 -4.92 15.14
C LEU A 163 6.92 -5.85 15.01
N LEU A 164 7.10 -7.04 14.42
CA LEU A 164 6.03 -8.05 14.31
C LEU A 164 5.45 -8.45 15.67
N LYS A 165 6.25 -8.47 16.73
CA LYS A 165 5.81 -8.84 18.07
C LYS A 165 4.85 -7.83 18.70
N ALA A 166 4.69 -6.63 18.14
CA ALA A 166 3.72 -5.63 18.59
C ALA A 166 2.27 -5.97 18.21
N GLY A 167 1.93 -7.25 18.14
CA GLY A 167 0.59 -7.74 17.81
C GLY A 167 0.25 -7.71 16.31
N PHE A 168 1.23 -7.73 15.40
CA PHE A 168 0.97 -7.86 13.97
C PHE A 168 1.05 -9.33 13.53
N ARG A 169 0.17 -9.73 12.61
CA ARG A 169 0.21 -11.06 11.99
C ARG A 169 1.21 -11.12 10.85
N TYR A 170 1.49 -9.97 10.22
CA TYR A 170 2.45 -9.91 9.12
C TYR A 170 3.04 -8.52 8.90
N SER A 171 4.14 -8.52 8.13
CA SER A 171 4.63 -7.33 7.44
C SER A 171 4.63 -7.58 5.93
N ARG A 172 4.40 -6.55 5.11
CA ARG A 172 4.47 -6.68 3.65
C ARG A 172 5.78 -7.34 3.19
N HIS A 173 6.91 -6.95 3.79
CA HIS A 173 8.22 -7.52 3.45
C HIS A 173 8.29 -9.02 3.75
N HIS A 174 7.75 -9.43 4.91
CA HIS A 174 7.67 -10.84 5.27
C HIS A 174 6.84 -11.63 4.27
N LEU A 175 5.71 -11.10 3.79
CA LEU A 175 4.89 -11.77 2.76
C LEU A 175 5.65 -11.98 1.45
N VAL A 176 6.33 -10.93 0.95
CA VAL A 176 7.14 -11.04 -0.28
C VAL A 176 8.18 -12.16 -0.16
N LYS A 177 8.92 -12.18 0.95
CA LYS A 177 9.99 -13.17 1.16
C LYS A 177 9.43 -14.58 1.38
N ARG A 178 8.42 -14.74 2.23
CA ARG A 178 7.84 -16.03 2.61
C ARG A 178 7.14 -16.73 1.45
N TYR A 179 6.42 -15.98 0.62
CA TYR A 179 5.63 -16.54 -0.48
C TYR A 179 6.28 -16.37 -1.86
N GLY A 180 7.53 -15.93 -1.90
CA GLY A 180 8.31 -15.79 -3.15
C GLY A 180 7.65 -14.89 -4.18
N LEU A 181 7.07 -13.76 -3.76
CA LEU A 181 6.28 -12.89 -4.63
C LEU A 181 7.18 -12.00 -5.49
N LYS A 182 6.86 -11.85 -6.78
CA LYS A 182 7.41 -10.76 -7.60
C LYS A 182 6.90 -9.43 -7.06
N PHE A 183 7.79 -8.63 -6.50
CA PHE A 183 7.45 -7.28 -6.01
C PHE A 183 7.48 -6.28 -7.16
N VAL A 184 6.36 -5.60 -7.41
CA VAL A 184 6.23 -4.57 -8.45
C VAL A 184 5.71 -3.30 -7.80
N SER A 185 6.37 -2.16 -8.03
CA SER A 185 5.99 -0.90 -7.38
C SER A 185 6.13 0.32 -8.28
N ASP A 186 5.20 1.26 -8.12
CA ASP A 186 5.18 2.57 -8.76
C ASP A 186 5.88 3.67 -7.93
N SER A 187 6.65 3.31 -6.91
CA SER A 187 7.38 4.24 -6.03
C SER A 187 8.05 5.38 -6.82
N ASN A 188 7.85 6.63 -6.38
CA ASN A 188 8.33 7.84 -7.06
C ASN A 188 7.77 8.02 -8.50
N ARG A 189 6.57 7.50 -8.77
CA ARG A 189 5.96 7.45 -10.12
C ARG A 189 6.89 6.79 -11.14
N TYR A 190 7.68 5.81 -10.68
CA TYR A 190 8.67 5.11 -11.49
C TYR A 190 8.62 3.61 -11.28
N TRP A 191 8.13 2.90 -12.30
CA TRP A 191 8.16 1.46 -12.39
C TRP A 191 9.58 0.96 -12.69
N ARG A 192 10.37 0.66 -11.65
CA ARG A 192 11.77 0.21 -11.79
C ARG A 192 11.90 -1.04 -12.68
N ASP A 193 10.98 -1.99 -12.49
CA ASP A 193 10.95 -3.27 -13.17
C ASP A 193 9.88 -3.32 -14.28
N GLY A 194 9.33 -2.17 -14.68
CA GLY A 194 8.21 -2.09 -15.61
C GLY A 194 6.83 -2.14 -14.91
N CYS A 195 5.82 -1.59 -15.60
CA CYS A 195 4.45 -1.47 -15.08
C CYS A 195 3.87 -2.84 -14.70
N LEU A 196 2.98 -2.89 -13.70
CA LEU A 196 2.26 -4.09 -13.29
C LEU A 196 1.68 -4.88 -14.48
N CYS A 197 1.14 -4.18 -15.48
CA CYS A 197 0.56 -4.81 -16.66
C CYS A 197 1.56 -5.66 -17.47
N LEU A 198 2.87 -5.45 -17.34
CA LEU A 198 3.89 -6.24 -18.03
C LEU A 198 4.22 -7.56 -17.31
N HIS A 199 3.87 -7.66 -16.03
CA HIS A 199 4.12 -8.86 -15.22
C HIS A 199 2.94 -9.82 -15.25
N LEU A 200 1.74 -9.35 -15.59
CA LEU A 200 0.55 -10.19 -15.76
C LEU A 200 0.77 -11.23 -16.86
N GLY A 201 0.59 -12.50 -16.51
CA GLY A 201 0.73 -13.66 -17.38
C GLY A 201 2.14 -14.24 -17.40
N ALA A 202 3.15 -13.44 -17.07
CA ALA A 202 4.55 -13.86 -16.94
C ALA A 202 4.89 -14.32 -15.52
N GLU A 203 4.35 -13.63 -14.51
CA GLU A 203 4.68 -13.84 -13.11
C GLU A 203 3.45 -14.37 -12.36
N PRO A 204 3.43 -15.64 -11.93
CA PRO A 204 2.24 -16.23 -11.32
C PRO A 204 1.89 -15.59 -9.98
N ARG A 205 2.89 -15.16 -9.19
CA ARG A 205 2.68 -14.64 -7.83
C ARG A 205 3.26 -13.25 -7.73
N ILE A 206 2.40 -12.24 -7.65
CA ILE A 206 2.79 -10.82 -7.64
C ILE A 206 2.33 -10.18 -6.34
N LEU A 207 3.18 -9.31 -5.78
CA LEU A 207 2.74 -8.27 -4.84
C LEU A 207 2.93 -6.91 -5.51
N ALA A 208 1.82 -6.21 -5.75
CA ALA A 208 1.82 -4.87 -6.30
C ALA A 208 1.75 -3.83 -5.17
N LEU A 209 2.66 -2.85 -5.20
CA LEU A 209 2.62 -1.65 -4.36
C LEU A 209 2.30 -0.44 -5.23
N ILE A 210 1.15 0.17 -4.95
CA ILE A 210 0.66 1.38 -5.61
C ILE A 210 0.65 2.55 -4.63
N HIS A 211 1.03 3.74 -5.08
CA HIS A 211 0.90 4.96 -4.26
C HIS A 211 -0.25 5.81 -4.83
N PRO A 212 -1.42 5.86 -4.17
CA PRO A 212 -2.64 6.37 -4.81
C PRO A 212 -2.56 7.80 -5.34
N PHE A 213 -1.72 8.63 -4.71
CA PHE A 213 -1.58 10.04 -5.09
C PHE A 213 -0.91 10.26 -6.46
N TRP A 214 -0.27 9.24 -7.04
CA TRP A 214 0.26 9.32 -8.41
C TRP A 214 -0.79 9.19 -9.50
N TRP A 215 -2.00 8.73 -9.17
CA TRP A 215 -3.02 8.37 -10.14
C TRP A 215 -4.12 9.43 -10.21
N ASP A 216 -4.59 9.75 -11.41
CA ASP A 216 -5.65 10.74 -11.67
C ASP A 216 -6.48 10.34 -12.91
N GLU A 217 -7.47 11.13 -13.29
CA GLU A 217 -8.25 10.89 -14.53
C GLU A 217 -7.36 11.02 -15.77
N GLU A 218 -6.44 11.98 -15.72
CA GLU A 218 -5.48 12.28 -16.78
C GLU A 218 -4.04 12.01 -16.33
N ASP A 219 -3.15 11.78 -17.29
CA ASP A 219 -1.73 11.56 -16.99
C ASP A 219 -1.02 12.90 -16.75
N LEU A 220 -1.06 13.36 -15.49
CA LEU A 220 -0.65 14.71 -15.11
C LEU A 220 0.84 14.80 -14.72
N PRO A 221 1.45 16.00 -14.80
CA PRO A 221 2.77 16.25 -14.23
C PRO A 221 2.83 15.96 -12.72
N ILE A 222 3.99 15.51 -12.25
CA ILE A 222 4.24 15.15 -10.83
C ILE A 222 3.82 16.26 -9.87
N ILE A 223 4.17 17.51 -10.18
CA ILE A 223 3.87 18.64 -9.29
C ILE A 223 2.35 18.84 -9.12
N THR A 224 1.58 18.72 -10.20
CA THR A 224 0.12 18.84 -10.19
C THR A 224 -0.52 17.73 -9.37
N LEU A 225 -0.01 16.50 -9.48
CA LEU A 225 -0.50 15.35 -8.69
C LEU A 225 -0.27 15.57 -7.19
N ILE A 226 0.92 16.03 -6.80
CA ILE A 226 1.25 16.35 -5.39
C ILE A 226 0.36 17.49 -4.87
N GLU A 227 0.22 18.58 -5.63
CA GLU A 227 -0.63 19.71 -5.25
C GLU A 227 -2.08 19.28 -5.04
N ARG A 228 -2.64 18.50 -5.97
CA ARG A 228 -4.00 17.97 -5.84
C ARG A 228 -4.15 17.05 -4.64
N ALA A 229 -3.16 16.20 -4.37
CA ALA A 229 -3.19 15.30 -3.23
C ALA A 229 -3.22 16.08 -1.90
N ILE A 230 -2.39 17.13 -1.77
CA ILE A 230 -2.30 17.94 -0.55
C ILE A 230 -3.51 18.87 -0.39
N ARG A 231 -4.02 19.49 -1.47
CA ARG A 231 -5.19 20.38 -1.40
C ARG A 231 -6.49 19.65 -1.09
N GLY A 232 -6.58 18.34 -1.37
CA GLY A 232 -7.81 17.57 -1.19
C GLY A 232 -8.94 18.06 -2.08
N ASN A 233 -10.18 17.97 -1.58
CA ASN A 233 -11.38 18.43 -2.29
C ASN A 233 -11.74 19.89 -1.97
N VAL A 234 -10.80 20.71 -1.50
CA VAL A 234 -11.03 22.14 -1.24
C VAL A 234 -11.30 22.85 -2.58
N ILE A 235 -12.58 22.99 -2.91
CA ILE A 235 -13.14 23.89 -3.93
C ILE A 235 -14.03 24.90 -3.20
#